data_AF-A0A7X6TNA2-F1
#
_entry.id   AF-A0A7X6TNA2-F1
#
_cell.length_a   1.000
_cell.length_b   1.000
_cell.length_c   1.000
_cell.angle_alpha   90.00
_cell.angle_beta   90.00
_cell.angle_gamma   90.00
#
_symmetry.space_group_name_H-M   'P 1'
#
loop_
_entity.id
_entity.type
_entity.pdbx_description
1 polymer ?
#
loop_
_entity_poly.entity_id
_entity_poly.type
_entity_poly.pdbx_seq_one_letter_code
_entity_poly.pdbx_strand_id
1 'polypeptide(L)' 'EVEFYPMSAKEIADYVATKEPLDKAGAYAIQGLGAKYIKAINGDFYTVMGLPIAKIIQELKHL' A
#
# COMPACT_ATOMS: atom_id res chain seq x y z
N GLU A 1 -7.40 3.94 -5.15
CA GLU A 1 -6.28 4.16 -6.08
C GLU A 1 -5.05 4.56 -5.28
N VAL A 2 -3.87 4.10 -5.69
CA VAL A 2 -2.59 4.46 -5.07
C VAL A 2 -1.67 4.95 -6.18
N GLU A 3 -1.22 6.20 -6.08
CA GLU A 3 -0.29 6.82 -7.02
C GLU A 3 1.12 6.79 -6.44
N PHE A 4 2.10 6.43 -7.27
CA PHE A 4 3.51 6.40 -6.90
C PHE A 4 4.25 7.56 -7.56
N TYR A 5 5.31 8.03 -6.91
CA TYR A 5 6.31 8.85 -7.59
C TYR A 5 7.02 8.03 -8.66
N PRO A 6 7.50 8.66 -9.75
CA PRO A 6 8.42 8.01 -10.67
C PRO A 6 9.65 7.49 -9.91
N MET A 7 10.03 6.25 -10.16
CA MET A 7 11.20 5.62 -9.54
C MET A 7 12.26 5.34 -10.61
N SER A 8 13.52 5.58 -10.26
CA SER A 8 14.65 5.12 -11.07
C SER A 8 14.82 3.60 -10.97
N ALA A 9 15.46 3.00 -11.97
CA ALA A 9 15.80 1.57 -11.94
C ALA A 9 16.64 1.19 -10.71
N LYS A 10 17.50 2.11 -10.24
CA LYS A 10 18.29 1.91 -9.02
C LYS A 10 17.41 1.86 -7.77
N GLU A 11 16.46 2.77 -7.61
CA GLU A 11 15.55 2.76 -6.47
C GLU A 11 14.67 1.50 -6.43
N ILE A 12 14.23 1.04 -7.59
CA ILE A 12 13.49 -0.22 -7.72
C ILE A 12 14.39 -1.39 -7.29
N ALA A 13 15.61 -1.48 -7.81
CA ALA A 13 16.55 -2.55 -7.46
C ALA A 13 16.91 -2.54 -5.97
N ASP A 14 17.19 -1.36 -5.40
CA ASP A 14 17.49 -1.18 -3.99
C ASP A 14 16.29 -1.61 -3.14
N TYR A 15 15.05 -1.28 -3.55
CA TYR A 15 13.84 -1.69 -2.82
C TYR A 15 13.62 -3.20 -2.89
N VAL A 16 13.78 -3.83 -4.06
CA VAL A 16 13.66 -5.28 -4.22
C VAL A 16 14.71 -6.01 -3.36
N ALA A 17 15.93 -5.48 -3.25
CA ALA A 17 16.99 -6.06 -2.43
C ALA A 17 16.64 -6.12 -0.93
N THR A 18 15.72 -5.28 -0.44
CA THR A 18 15.22 -5.34 0.95
C THR A 18 14.37 -6.56 1.24
N LYS A 19 13.88 -7.24 0.20
CA LYS A 19 12.92 -8.36 0.25
C LYS A 19 11.51 -8.01 0.78
N GLU A 20 11.29 -6.80 1.30
CA GLU A 20 9.96 -6.32 1.73
C GLU A 20 8.85 -6.43 0.66
N PRO A 21 9.10 -6.16 -0.64
CA PRO A 21 8.03 -6.23 -1.63
C PRO A 21 7.67 -7.65 -2.08
N LEU A 22 8.49 -8.66 -1.76
CA LEU A 22 8.41 -9.99 -2.38
C LEU A 22 7.16 -10.78 -1.98
N ASP A 23 6.56 -10.48 -0.84
CA ASP A 23 5.35 -11.14 -0.31
C ASP A 23 4.10 -10.25 -0.38
N LYS A 24 4.17 -9.12 -1.11
CA LYS A 24 3.10 -8.11 -1.13
C LYS A 24 2.42 -8.02 -2.49
N ALA A 25 1.10 -7.95 -2.47
CA ALA A 25 0.32 -7.64 -3.66
C ALA A 25 0.76 -6.26 -4.22
N GLY A 26 1.10 -6.21 -5.51
CA GLY A 26 1.63 -5.00 -6.14
C GLY A 26 3.10 -4.69 -5.81
N ALA A 27 3.80 -5.58 -5.11
CA ALA A 27 5.22 -5.45 -4.79
C ALA A 27 5.56 -4.16 -4.03
N TYR A 28 4.71 -3.74 -3.09
CA TYR A 28 4.99 -2.64 -2.17
C TYR A 28 4.31 -2.84 -0.81
N ALA A 29 4.88 -2.25 0.23
CA ALA A 29 4.24 -2.13 1.54
C ALA A 29 3.89 -0.66 1.83
N ILE A 30 2.61 -0.40 2.07
CA ILE A 30 2.09 0.93 2.41
C ILE A 30 2.56 1.46 3.77
N GLN A 31 2.91 0.55 4.70
CA GLN A 31 3.46 0.86 6.03
C GLN A 31 4.90 0.34 6.19
N GLY A 32 5.69 0.39 5.12
CA GLY A 32 7.08 -0.08 5.11
C GLY A 32 8.02 0.85 4.35
N LEU A 33 9.16 0.31 3.93
CA LEU A 33 10.16 1.00 3.09
C LEU A 33 9.58 1.48 1.77
N GLY A 34 8.52 0.82 1.26
CA GLY A 34 7.77 1.24 0.08
C GLY A 34 7.01 2.56 0.25
N ALA A 35 6.68 2.97 1.48
CA ALA A 35 5.85 4.15 1.74
C ALA A 35 6.44 5.46 1.19
N LYS A 36 7.77 5.57 1.15
CA LYS A 36 8.47 6.75 0.63
C LYS A 36 8.28 6.98 -0.88
N TYR A 37 7.77 5.98 -1.60
CA TYR A 37 7.49 6.08 -3.03
C TYR A 37 6.01 6.38 -3.32
N ILE A 38 5.13 6.39 -2.30
CA ILE A 38 3.71 6.68 -2.47
C ILE A 38 3.50 8.20 -2.53
N LYS A 39 2.94 8.67 -3.64
CA LYS A 39 2.60 10.08 -3.85
C LYS A 39 1.24 10.43 -3.27
N ALA A 40 0.23 9.61 -3.53
CA ALA A 40 -1.13 9.86 -3.08
C ALA A 40 -1.93 8.56 -2.95
N ILE A 41 -2.93 8.60 -2.08
CA ILE A 41 -3.96 7.56 -1.97
C ILE A 41 -5.30 8.25 -2.14
N ASN A 42 -6.10 7.76 -3.09
CA ASN A 42 -7.48 8.17 -3.25
C ASN A 42 -8.40 7.00 -2.91
N GLY A 43 -9.12 7.12 -1.80
CA GLY A 43 -9.94 6.07 -1.21
C GLY A 43 -9.57 5.80 0.25
N ASP A 44 -9.91 4.61 0.75
CA ASP A 44 -9.67 4.23 2.13
C ASP A 44 -8.30 3.55 2.32
N PHE A 45 -7.46 4.16 3.15
CA PHE A 45 -6.15 3.65 3.55
C PHE A 45 -6.23 2.23 4.14
N TYR A 46 -7.24 1.95 4.97
CA TYR A 46 -7.39 0.65 5.62
C TYR A 46 -7.74 -0.45 4.60
N THR A 47 -8.48 -0.10 3.54
CA THR A 47 -8.69 -0.99 2.40
C THR A 47 -7.35 -1.37 1.75
N VAL A 48 -6.44 -0.41 1.55
CA VAL A 48 -5.11 -0.68 0.98
C VAL A 48 -4.25 -1.52 1.92
N MET A 49 -4.39 -1.34 3.24
CA MET A 49 -3.75 -2.22 4.22
C MET A 49 -4.31 -3.65 4.23
N GLY A 50 -5.51 -3.87 3.68
CA GLY A 50 -6.12 -5.19 3.51
C GLY A 50 -7.47 -5.38 4.21
N LEU A 51 -7.97 -4.41 4.97
CA LEU A 51 -9.27 -4.52 5.64
C LEU A 51 -9.98 -3.16 5.78
N PRO A 52 -11.14 -2.93 5.14
CA PRO A 52 -11.86 -1.66 5.20
C PRO A 52 -12.62 -1.50 6.54
N ILE A 53 -11.92 -1.21 7.63
CA ILE A 53 -12.46 -1.23 9.01
C ILE A 53 -13.73 -0.39 9.13
N ALA A 54 -13.68 0.88 8.70
CA ALA A 54 -14.80 1.79 8.85
C ALA A 54 -16.05 1.29 8.11
N LYS A 55 -15.87 0.76 6.89
CA LYS A 55 -16.96 0.19 6.10
C LYS A 55 -17.56 -1.02 6.80
N ILE A 56 -16.72 -1.97 7.24
CA ILE A 56 -17.17 -3.18 7.95
C ILE A 56 -17.98 -2.80 9.18
N ILE A 57 -17.53 -1.85 9.98
CA ILE A 57 -18.27 -1.41 11.18
C ILE A 57 -19.64 -0.80 10.81
N GLN A 58 -19.78 -0.08 9.70
CA GLN A 58 -21.11 0.39 9.28
C GLN A 58 -22.00 -0.77 8.83
N GLU A 59 -21.48 -1.73 8.06
CA GLU A 59 -22.25 -2.91 7.64
C GLU A 59 -22.71 -3.74 8.85
N LEU A 60 -21.85 -3.92 9.86
CA LEU A 60 -22.18 -4.66 11.08
C LEU A 60 -23.30 -4.01 11.92
N LYS A 61 -23.52 -2.69 11.81
CA LYS A 61 -24.65 -2.02 12.48
C LYS A 61 -26.00 -2.30 11.82
N HIS A 62 -25.99 -2.83 10.60
CA HIS A 62 -27.17 -3.13 9.82
C HIS A 62 -27.55 -4.63 9.85
N LEU A 63 -26.78 -5.43 10.59
CA LEU A 63 -27.09 -6.83 10.93
C LEU A 63 -27.85 -6.90 12.26
#